data_AF-A0A0F5VIQ2-F1
#
_entry.id   AF-A0A0F5VIQ2-F1
#
_cell.length_a   1.000
_cell.length_b   1.000
_cell.length_c   1.000
_cell.angle_alpha   90.00
_cell.angle_beta   90.00
_cell.angle_gamma   90.00
#
_symmetry.space_group_name_H-M   'P 1'
#
loop_
_entity.id
_entity.type
_entity.pdbx_description
1 polymer ?
#
loop_
_entity_poly.entity_id
_entity_poly.type
_entity_poly.pdbx_seq_one_letter_code
_entity_poly.pdbx_strand_id
1 'polypeptide(L)'
;MTIKIENIVAIGNGGDGVRVEGDVDLDIGGIRAERNGGQGVNIIKHASIMDRFGLPRDTDPKELAALLVKIQAGQTQQEKEAVVKRSSLWGKFKVGALSSTTLMANLIAISTNPQVTEIIKKLLS
;
A
#
# COMPACT_ATOMS: atom_id res chain seq x y z
N MET A 1 -3.59 -17.83 -1.75
CA MET A 1 -2.81 -18.99 -1.26
C MET A 1 -3.20 -19.18 0.18
N THR A 2 -3.49 -20.41 0.60
CA THR A 2 -3.90 -20.70 1.98
C THR A 2 -2.77 -21.42 2.70
N ILE A 3 -2.36 -20.90 3.84
CA ILE A 3 -1.45 -21.57 4.77
C ILE A 3 -2.31 -22.23 5.83
N LYS A 4 -2.15 -23.54 5.99
CA LYS A 4 -2.82 -24.29 7.04
C LYS A 4 -1.81 -24.69 8.12
N ILE A 5 -2.10 -24.38 9.38
CA ILE A 5 -1.27 -24.79 10.52
C ILE A 5 -2.16 -25.33 11.63
N GLU A 6 -1.75 -26.45 12.22
CA GLU A 6 -2.49 -27.11 13.30
C GLU A 6 -1.60 -27.29 14.53
N ASN A 7 -2.19 -27.20 15.72
CA ASN A 7 -1.58 -27.53 17.02
C ASN A 7 -0.31 -26.74 17.34
N ILE A 8 -0.40 -25.41 17.35
CA ILE A 8 0.73 -24.54 17.72
C ILE A 8 0.70 -24.23 19.22
N VAL A 9 1.85 -24.37 19.86
CA VAL A 9 2.09 -23.91 21.23
C VAL A 9 3.26 -22.92 21.23
N ALA A 10 2.97 -21.64 21.51
CA ALA A 10 3.97 -20.57 21.57
C ALA A 10 3.89 -19.86 22.92
N ILE A 11 4.88 -20.09 23.78
CA ILE A 11 4.87 -19.63 25.19
C ILE A 11 6.14 -18.87 25.51
N GLY A 12 6.00 -17.68 26.11
CA GLY A 12 7.12 -16.98 26.73
C GLY A 12 8.15 -16.41 25.75
N ASN A 13 7.80 -16.25 24.47
CA ASN A 13 8.73 -15.73 23.47
C ASN A 13 8.79 -14.20 23.46
N GLY A 14 9.88 -13.61 22.96
CA GLY A 14 10.08 -12.16 22.95
C GLY A 14 9.26 -11.39 21.91
N GLY A 15 8.45 -12.08 21.09
CA GLY A 15 7.76 -11.51 19.93
C GLY A 15 6.34 -12.02 19.77
N ASP A 16 5.88 -12.16 18.54
CA ASP A 16 4.57 -12.76 18.27
C ASP A 16 4.62 -14.30 18.42
N GLY A 17 3.52 -14.93 18.83
CA GLY A 17 3.41 -16.38 18.90
C GLY A 17 3.47 -17.03 17.52
N VAL A 18 2.69 -16.48 16.58
CA VAL A 18 2.73 -16.79 15.16
C VAL A 18 2.71 -15.48 14.38
N ARG A 19 3.66 -15.30 13.46
CA ARG A 19 3.72 -14.15 12.56
C ARG A 19 3.63 -14.62 11.12
N VAL A 20 2.63 -14.12 10.40
CA VAL A 20 2.42 -14.40 8.98
C VAL A 20 2.52 -13.10 8.21
N GLU A 21 3.53 -13.00 7.34
CA GLU A 21 3.73 -11.85 6.48
C GLU A 21 3.33 -12.21 5.04
N GLY A 22 2.43 -11.43 4.45
CA GLY A 22 1.98 -11.64 3.08
C GLY A 22 0.48 -11.69 2.91
N ASP A 23 0.06 -11.66 1.65
CA ASP A 23 -1.35 -11.73 1.26
C ASP A 23 -1.77 -13.20 1.16
N VAL A 24 -1.90 -13.83 2.32
CA VAL A 24 -2.29 -15.24 2.48
C VAL A 24 -3.53 -15.36 3.34
N ASP A 25 -4.31 -16.38 3.04
CA ASP A 25 -5.38 -16.84 3.92
C ASP A 25 -4.79 -17.81 4.93
N LEU A 26 -5.12 -17.65 6.21
CA LEU A 26 -4.62 -18.50 7.28
C LEU A 26 -5.76 -19.36 7.81
N ASP A 27 -5.61 -20.68 7.71
CA ASP A 27 -6.47 -21.67 8.35
C ASP A 27 -5.71 -22.24 9.56
N ILE A 28 -6.15 -21.90 10.78
CA ILE A 28 -5.47 -22.28 12.02
C ILE A 28 -6.37 -23.09 12.94
N GLY A 29 -5.92 -24.30 13.29
CA GLY A 29 -6.62 -25.20 14.21
C GLY A 29 -5.80 -25.44 15.47
N GLY A 30 -6.38 -25.19 16.65
CA GLY A 30 -5.74 -25.49 17.93
C GLY A 30 -4.47 -24.67 18.19
N ILE A 31 -4.63 -23.43 18.66
CA ILE A 31 -3.51 -22.58 19.05
C ILE A 31 -3.54 -22.26 20.54
N ARG A 32 -2.38 -22.42 21.19
CA ARG A 32 -2.12 -21.91 22.54
C ARG A 32 -0.95 -20.93 22.49
N ALA A 33 -1.26 -19.65 22.61
CA ALA A 33 -0.25 -18.59 22.69
C ALA A 33 -0.42 -17.82 24.00
N GLU A 34 0.59 -17.84 24.87
CA GLU A 34 0.54 -17.18 26.18
C GLU A 34 1.90 -16.60 26.57
N ARG A 35 1.89 -15.48 27.31
CA ARG A 35 3.11 -14.83 27.83
C ARG A 35 4.14 -14.42 26.77
N ASN A 36 3.70 -14.21 25.54
CA ASN A 36 4.55 -13.70 24.47
C ASN A 36 4.68 -12.17 24.60
N GLY A 37 5.81 -11.61 24.16
CA GLY A 37 6.06 -10.17 24.17
C GLY A 37 5.19 -9.38 23.18
N GLY A 38 4.70 -10.06 22.14
CA GLY A 38 3.81 -9.53 21.10
C GLY A 38 2.43 -10.20 21.09
N GLN A 39 1.83 -10.30 19.90
CA GLN A 39 0.49 -10.88 19.71
C GLN A 39 0.54 -12.42 19.67
N GLY A 40 -0.57 -13.08 20.02
CA GLY A 40 -0.67 -14.54 19.89
C GLY A 40 -0.57 -15.01 18.44
N VAL A 41 -1.34 -14.36 17.56
CA VAL A 41 -1.25 -14.50 16.09
C VAL A 41 -1.26 -13.09 15.49
N ASN A 42 -0.29 -12.80 14.63
CA ASN A 42 -0.15 -11.55 13.91
C ASN A 42 -0.10 -11.81 12.41
N ILE A 43 -1.11 -11.33 11.68
CA ILE A 43 -1.15 -11.44 10.21
C ILE A 43 -0.91 -10.04 9.64
N ILE A 44 0.26 -9.86 9.05
CA ILE A 44 0.67 -8.61 8.41
C ILE A 44 0.43 -8.76 6.93
N LYS A 45 -0.77 -8.35 6.49
CA LYS A 45 -1.09 -8.24 5.08
C LYS A 45 -0.28 -7.09 4.48
N HIS A 46 0.21 -7.26 3.26
CA HIS A 46 0.86 -6.14 2.60
C HIS A 46 -0.21 -5.08 2.35
N ALA A 47 0.08 -3.84 2.74
CA ALA A 47 -0.73 -2.72 2.26
C ALA A 47 -0.70 -2.77 0.73
N SER A 48 -1.89 -2.87 0.12
CA SER A 48 -2.02 -2.80 -1.33
C SER A 48 -1.34 -1.53 -1.81
N ILE A 49 -0.85 -1.52 -3.06
CA ILE A 49 -0.20 -0.32 -3.58
C ILE A 49 -1.13 0.90 -3.44
N MET A 50 -2.44 0.72 -3.64
CA MET A 50 -3.44 1.76 -3.39
C MET A 50 -3.42 2.27 -1.96
N ASP A 51 -3.45 1.38 -0.97
CA ASP A 51 -3.39 1.78 0.45
C ASP A 51 -2.12 2.57 0.77
N ARG A 52 -0.98 2.22 0.16
CA ARG A 52 0.28 2.95 0.35
C ARG A 52 0.24 4.35 -0.25
N PHE A 53 -0.53 4.56 -1.32
CA PHE A 53 -0.83 5.88 -1.87
C PHE A 53 -1.97 6.59 -1.12
N GLY A 54 -2.55 5.99 -0.09
CA GLY A 54 -3.72 6.51 0.60
C GLY A 54 -5.01 6.40 -0.21
N LEU A 55 -5.05 5.58 -1.26
CA LEU A 55 -6.24 5.37 -2.08
C LEU A 55 -7.07 4.18 -1.56
N PRO A 56 -8.39 4.17 -1.81
CA PRO A 56 -9.23 2.99 -1.59
C PRO A 56 -8.71 1.78 -2.36
N ARG A 57 -8.81 0.58 -1.76
CA ARG A 57 -8.30 -0.68 -2.34
C ARG A 57 -8.94 -1.06 -3.68
N ASP A 58 -10.17 -0.62 -3.89
CA ASP A 58 -10.98 -0.81 -5.09
C ASP A 58 -10.65 0.21 -6.20
N THR A 59 -9.73 1.14 -5.96
CA THR A 59 -9.27 2.09 -7.00
C THR A 59 -8.53 1.33 -8.11
N ASP A 60 -8.95 1.52 -9.36
CA ASP A 60 -8.30 0.91 -10.51
C ASP A 60 -6.84 1.38 -10.63
N PRO A 61 -5.85 0.46 -10.63
CA PRO A 61 -4.45 0.78 -10.84
C PRO A 61 -4.15 1.56 -12.12
N LYS A 62 -4.95 1.40 -13.17
CA LYS A 62 -4.81 2.17 -14.41
C LYS A 62 -5.16 3.65 -14.23
N GLU A 63 -6.08 4.00 -13.33
CA GLU A 63 -6.39 5.40 -13.01
C GLU A 63 -5.16 6.09 -12.39
N LEU A 64 -4.48 5.42 -11.45
CA LEU A 64 -3.27 5.94 -10.80
C LEU A 64 -2.11 6.04 -11.81
N ALA A 65 -1.90 5.00 -12.62
CA ALA A 65 -0.89 5.02 -13.67
C ALA A 65 -1.11 6.18 -14.66
N ALA A 66 -2.34 6.36 -15.14
CA ALA A 66 -2.70 7.44 -16.05
C ALA A 66 -2.52 8.83 -15.41
N LEU A 67 -2.82 8.97 -14.11
CA LEU A 67 -2.52 10.19 -13.38
C LEU A 67 -1.00 10.48 -13.37
N LEU A 68 -0.18 9.51 -13.00
CA LEU A 68 1.27 9.67 -12.93
C LEU A 68 1.89 10.04 -14.29
N VAL A 69 1.39 9.48 -15.40
CA VAL A 69 1.79 9.91 -16.77
C VAL A 69 1.41 11.36 -17.04
N LYS A 70 0.19 11.76 -16.69
CA LYS A 70 -0.26 13.15 -16.91
C LYS A 70 0.57 14.14 -16.08
N ILE A 71 0.96 13.78 -14.85
CA ILE A 71 1.85 14.59 -14.03
C ILE A 71 3.22 14.67 -14.71
N GLN A 72 3.76 13.56 -15.20
CA GLN A 72 5.04 13.55 -15.90
C GLN A 72 5.08 14.46 -17.14
N ALA A 73 3.96 14.54 -17.88
CA ALA A 73 3.84 15.40 -19.06
C ALA A 73 3.85 16.91 -18.74
N GLY A 74 3.61 17.32 -17.49
CA GLY A 74 3.70 18.72 -17.07
C GLY A 74 5.14 19.21 -17.10
N GLN A 75 5.36 20.39 -17.67
CA GLN A 75 6.69 21.00 -17.79
C GLN A 75 7.04 21.80 -16.54
N THR A 76 6.05 22.46 -15.94
CA THR A 76 6.25 23.28 -14.73
C THR A 76 5.67 22.62 -13.48
N GLN A 77 6.18 22.99 -12.30
CA GLN A 77 5.65 22.53 -11.02
C GLN A 77 4.15 22.86 -10.87
N GLN A 78 3.72 24.04 -11.32
CA GLN A 78 2.33 24.49 -11.25
C GLN A 78 1.41 23.65 -12.15
N GLU A 79 1.85 23.27 -13.34
CA GLU A 79 1.11 22.37 -14.23
C GLU A 79 0.93 20.99 -13.59
N LYS A 80 2.01 20.45 -13.01
CA LYS A 80 1.98 19.15 -12.31
C LYS A 80 0.98 19.16 -11.17
N GLU A 81 1.01 20.18 -10.33
CA GLU A 81 0.06 20.34 -9.23
C GLU A 81 -1.39 20.49 -9.73
N ALA A 82 -1.61 21.22 -10.82
CA ALA A 82 -2.93 21.37 -11.42
C ALA A 82 -3.48 20.05 -11.94
N VAL A 83 -2.62 19.19 -12.53
CA VAL A 83 -3.01 17.85 -12.98
C VAL A 83 -3.48 16.98 -11.81
N VAL A 84 -2.76 16.99 -10.68
CA VAL A 84 -3.17 16.23 -9.49
C VAL A 84 -4.51 16.74 -8.96
N LYS A 85 -4.67 18.06 -8.78
CA LYS A 85 -5.90 18.66 -8.23
C LYS A 85 -7.13 18.43 -9.11
N ARG A 86 -6.95 18.35 -10.43
CA ARG A 86 -8.03 18.08 -11.41
C ARG A 86 -8.32 16.59 -11.60
N SER A 87 -7.53 15.71 -10.99
CA SER A 87 -7.73 14.27 -11.07
C SER A 87 -9.00 13.83 -10.33
N SER A 88 -9.72 12.87 -10.90
CA SER A 88 -10.81 12.16 -10.21
C SER A 88 -10.34 11.43 -8.95
N LEU A 89 -9.04 11.13 -8.86
CA LEU A 89 -8.43 10.53 -7.68
C LEU A 89 -8.23 11.52 -6.53
N TRP A 90 -8.22 12.83 -6.78
CA TRP A 90 -7.93 13.84 -5.76
C TRP A 90 -8.86 13.72 -4.54
N GLY A 91 -10.15 13.55 -4.77
CA GLY A 91 -11.16 13.36 -3.72
C GLY A 91 -11.18 11.95 -3.11
N LYS A 92 -10.47 10.97 -3.72
CA LYS A 92 -10.39 9.59 -3.21
C LYS A 92 -9.22 9.40 -2.25
N PHE A 93 -8.18 10.23 -2.32
CA PHE A 93 -7.06 10.12 -1.39
C PHE A 93 -7.56 10.30 0.04
N LYS A 94 -7.26 9.32 0.90
CA LYS A 94 -7.40 9.40 2.35
C LYS A 94 -6.35 10.37 2.85
N VAL A 95 -6.70 11.65 2.79
CA VAL A 95 -5.95 12.74 3.41
C VAL A 95 -6.13 12.62 4.92
N GLY A 96 -5.49 11.63 5.53
CA GLY A 96 -5.35 11.52 6.98
C GLY A 96 -4.32 12.54 7.49
N ALA A 97 -3.44 12.14 8.40
CA ALA A 97 -2.36 12.99 8.95
C ALA A 97 -1.32 13.49 7.91
N LEU A 98 -1.39 13.05 6.65
CA LEU A 98 -0.59 13.60 5.55
C LEU A 98 -1.23 14.90 5.07
N SER A 99 -0.49 16.01 5.16
CA SER A 99 -0.95 17.25 4.53
C SER A 99 -1.14 17.03 3.02
N SER A 100 -2.17 17.64 2.44
CA SER A 100 -2.43 17.61 0.99
C SER A 100 -1.20 18.02 0.18
N THR A 101 -0.36 18.89 0.75
CA THR A 101 0.92 19.36 0.18
C THR A 101 1.97 18.24 0.14
N THR A 102 2.06 17.43 1.19
CA THR A 102 2.98 16.28 1.25
C THR A 102 2.59 15.20 0.24
N LEU A 103 1.28 14.91 0.14
CA LEU A 103 0.76 13.98 -0.87
C LEU A 103 1.10 14.46 -2.28
N MET A 104 0.85 15.74 -2.56
CA MET A 104 1.16 16.39 -3.83
C MET A 104 2.64 16.23 -4.20
N ALA A 105 3.53 16.60 -3.27
CA ALA A 105 4.97 16.51 -3.47
C ALA A 105 5.43 15.08 -3.76
N ASN A 106 4.88 14.10 -3.03
CA ASN A 106 5.21 12.68 -3.23
C ASN A 106 4.73 12.17 -4.59
N LEU A 107 3.50 12.49 -5.02
CA LEU A 107 2.99 12.09 -6.33
C LEU A 107 3.85 12.66 -7.47
N ILE A 108 4.26 13.92 -7.35
CA ILE A 108 5.16 14.56 -8.31
C ILE A 108 6.53 13.87 -8.31
N ALA A 109 7.14 13.67 -7.15
CA ALA A 109 8.45 13.00 -7.03
C ALA A 109 8.43 11.57 -7.61
N ILE A 110 7.37 10.82 -7.35
CA ILE A 110 7.15 9.47 -7.88
C ILE A 110 6.99 9.49 -9.40
N SER A 111 6.18 10.43 -9.94
CA SER A 111 5.96 10.53 -11.38
C SER A 111 7.22 10.86 -12.18
N THR A 112 8.21 11.50 -11.54
CA THR A 112 9.50 11.84 -12.16
C THR A 112 10.59 10.79 -11.91
N ASN A 113 10.30 9.73 -11.16
CA ASN A 113 11.29 8.67 -10.91
C ASN A 113 11.45 7.80 -12.18
N PRO A 114 12.68 7.63 -12.70
CA PRO A 114 12.92 6.83 -13.92
C PRO A 114 12.46 5.38 -13.82
N GLN A 115 12.64 4.73 -12.66
CA GLN A 115 12.24 3.34 -12.45
C GLN A 115 10.72 3.19 -12.46
N VAL A 116 10.01 4.15 -11.87
CA VAL A 116 8.55 4.17 -11.81
C VAL A 116 7.97 4.45 -13.20
N THR A 117 8.59 5.33 -13.98
CA THR A 117 8.19 5.65 -15.36
C THR A 117 8.17 4.39 -16.23
N GLU A 118 9.21 3.56 -16.15
CA GLU A 118 9.30 2.33 -16.94
C GLU A 118 8.25 1.28 -16.53
N ILE A 119 7.91 1.23 -15.24
CA ILE A 119 6.84 0.36 -14.73
C ILE A 119 5.47 0.85 -15.21
N ILE A 120 5.20 2.15 -15.15
CA ILE A 120 3.93 2.74 -15.59
C ILE A 120 3.68 2.48 -17.08
N LYS A 121 4.70 2.64 -17.94
CA LYS A 121 4.58 2.36 -19.37
C LYS A 121 4.15 0.92 -19.65
N LYS A 122 4.67 -0.05 -18.90
CA LYS A 122 4.31 -1.48 -19.01
C LYS A 122 2.92 -1.81 -18.47
N LEU A 123 2.37 -1.01 -17.57
CA LEU A 123 1.02 -1.20 -17.02
C LEU A 123 -0.08 -0.62 -17.95
N LEU A 124 0.29 0.31 -18.81
CA LEU A 124 -0.62 0.98 -19.75
C LEU A 124 -0.61 0.38 -21.17
N SER A 125 0.38 -0.45 -21.50
CA SER A 125 0.41 -1.30 -22.71
C SER A 125 -0.49 -2.52 -22.57
#